data_AF-A0A976LQ99-F1
#
_entry.id   AF-A0A976LQ99-F1
#
_cell.length_a   1.000
_cell.length_b   1.000
_cell.length_c   1.000
_cell.angle_alpha   90.00
_cell.angle_beta   90.00
_cell.angle_gamma   90.00
#
_symmetry.space_group_name_H-M   'P 1'
#
loop_
_entity.id
_entity.type
_entity.pdbx_description
1 polymer ?
#
loop_
_entity_poly.entity_id
_entity_poly.type
_entity_poly.pdbx_seq_one_letter_code
_entity_poly.pdbx_strand_id
1 'polypeptide(L)'
;MTHALVVQASTLIQSGDIVRAEELLTALVETDGDHALIEVLDEMAPKDLLAVIREYDASKQSILSLLITPEQFARAVVLDRLYGDIRHEHLRGMFNAVLFREDADAGEFINAIAELEFGYEAIADYLSDRAEEIVGVFNAIDTEELSRAEISDHDWKEVTWLLRHDHEDIYENVLLLLKAKIEAREMAEAAELELEESQEDDDVVQSKPVEKEDIDDDEDSAI
;
A
#
# COMPACT_ATOMS: atom_id res chain seq x y z
N MET A 1 18.33 8.46 -28.79
CA MET A 1 18.18 6.98 -28.74
C MET A 1 17.29 6.57 -27.57
N THR A 2 17.33 7.30 -26.45
CA THR A 2 16.43 7.20 -25.28
C THR A 2 14.97 6.94 -25.64
N HIS A 3 14.37 7.78 -26.48
CA HIS A 3 12.97 7.61 -26.90
C HIS A 3 12.64 6.24 -27.54
N ALA A 4 13.56 5.59 -28.25
CA ALA A 4 13.30 4.28 -28.84
C ALA A 4 13.36 3.15 -27.81
N LEU A 5 14.16 3.32 -26.76
CA LEU A 5 14.30 2.38 -25.66
C LEU A 5 13.10 2.49 -24.70
N VAL A 6 12.66 3.71 -24.38
CA VAL A 6 11.42 3.98 -23.63
C VAL A 6 10.22 3.29 -24.27
N VAL A 7 10.02 3.46 -25.58
CA VAL A 7 8.89 2.83 -26.31
C VAL A 7 8.95 1.31 -26.25
N GLN A 8 10.14 0.71 -26.35
CA GLN A 8 10.31 -0.74 -26.25
C GLN A 8 10.04 -1.24 -24.84
N ALA A 9 10.58 -0.60 -23.81
CA ALA A 9 10.33 -0.93 -22.41
C ALA A 9 8.83 -0.84 -22.09
N SER A 10 8.17 0.26 -22.48
CA SER A 10 6.72 0.43 -22.33
C SER A 10 5.91 -0.67 -23.05
N THR A 11 6.34 -1.12 -24.22
CA THR A 11 5.66 -2.20 -24.96
C THR A 11 5.77 -3.53 -24.22
N LEU A 12 6.94 -3.85 -23.67
CA LEU A 12 7.17 -5.05 -22.87
C LEU A 12 6.32 -5.02 -21.60
N ILE A 13 6.32 -3.89 -20.89
CA ILE A 13 5.50 -3.70 -19.68
C ILE A 13 4.01 -3.87 -19.98
N GLN A 14 3.51 -3.27 -21.06
CA GLN A 14 2.10 -3.40 -21.46
C GLN A 14 1.73 -4.83 -21.87
N SER A 15 2.70 -5.63 -22.32
CA SER A 15 2.51 -7.06 -22.60
C SER A 15 2.66 -7.96 -21.37
N GLY A 16 3.01 -7.40 -20.21
CA GLY A 16 3.23 -8.12 -18.95
C GLY A 16 4.63 -8.70 -18.78
N ASP A 17 5.55 -8.46 -19.70
CA ASP A 17 6.93 -8.95 -19.63
C ASP A 17 7.83 -7.95 -18.90
N ILE A 18 7.59 -7.83 -17.59
CA ILE A 18 8.30 -6.87 -16.71
C ILE A 18 9.78 -7.22 -16.60
N VAL A 19 10.11 -8.51 -16.50
CA VAL A 19 11.50 -8.98 -16.38
C VAL A 19 12.29 -8.56 -17.61
N ARG A 20 11.75 -8.75 -18.82
CA ARG A 20 12.45 -8.36 -20.04
C ARG A 20 12.56 -6.85 -20.20
N ALA A 21 11.56 -6.10 -19.74
CA ALA A 21 11.63 -4.64 -19.71
C ALA A 21 12.75 -4.16 -18.78
N GLU A 22 12.87 -4.77 -17.60
CA GLU A 22 13.94 -4.47 -16.63
C GLU A 22 15.31 -4.81 -17.20
N GLU A 23 15.49 -5.99 -17.80
CA GLU A 23 16.75 -6.38 -18.45
C GLU A 23 17.16 -5.39 -19.56
N LEU A 24 16.19 -4.90 -20.33
CA LEU A 24 16.41 -3.91 -21.39
C LEU A 24 16.88 -2.57 -20.83
N LEU A 25 16.27 -2.12 -19.72
CA LEU A 25 16.62 -0.88 -19.04
C LEU A 25 17.99 -1.00 -18.34
N THR A 26 18.25 -2.13 -17.71
CA THR A 26 19.53 -2.46 -17.08
C THR A 26 20.68 -2.49 -18.07
N ALA A 27 20.47 -3.03 -19.28
CA ALA A 27 21.50 -3.05 -20.32
C ALA A 27 21.99 -1.64 -20.71
N LEU A 28 21.16 -0.60 -20.54
CA LEU A 28 21.55 0.79 -20.75
C LEU A 28 22.61 1.26 -19.74
N VAL A 29 22.51 0.81 -18.49
CA VAL A 29 23.50 1.14 -17.46
C VAL A 29 24.86 0.55 -17.81
N GLU A 30 24.89 -0.68 -18.32
CA GLU A 30 26.14 -1.33 -18.72
C GLU A 30 26.83 -0.62 -19.90
N THR A 31 26.06 -0.02 -20.82
CA THR A 31 26.61 0.62 -22.03
C THR A 31 26.87 2.11 -21.88
N ASP A 32 25.95 2.83 -21.25
CA ASP A 32 25.89 4.29 -21.24
C ASP A 32 25.95 4.88 -19.81
N GLY A 33 25.88 4.05 -18.78
CA GLY A 33 26.02 4.42 -17.36
C GLY A 33 24.72 4.84 -16.67
N ASP A 34 24.80 5.04 -15.35
CA ASP A 34 23.64 5.30 -14.48
C ASP A 34 22.84 6.54 -14.91
N HIS A 35 23.51 7.60 -15.33
CA HIS A 35 22.86 8.85 -15.75
C HIS A 35 21.94 8.65 -16.95
N ALA A 36 22.32 7.77 -17.89
CA ALA A 36 21.48 7.45 -19.04
C ALA A 36 20.20 6.73 -18.62
N LEU A 37 20.26 5.87 -17.60
CA LEU A 37 19.06 5.25 -17.05
C LEU A 37 18.16 6.30 -16.39
N ILE A 38 18.71 7.20 -15.57
CA ILE A 38 17.94 8.25 -14.90
C ILE A 38 17.18 9.11 -15.92
N GLU A 39 17.84 9.56 -17.00
CA GLU A 39 17.19 10.31 -18.08
C GLU A 39 16.06 9.51 -18.75
N VAL A 40 16.26 8.21 -18.97
CA VAL A 40 15.22 7.34 -19.53
C VAL A 40 14.04 7.17 -18.58
N LEU A 41 14.28 7.00 -17.28
CA LEU A 41 13.23 6.88 -16.27
C LEU A 41 12.39 8.16 -16.16
N ASP A 42 12.97 9.33 -16.45
CA ASP A 42 12.23 10.61 -16.53
C ASP A 42 11.35 10.71 -17.78
N GLU A 43 11.76 10.12 -18.90
CA GLU A 43 10.95 10.05 -20.11
C GLU A 43 9.81 9.01 -20.02
N MET A 44 9.92 8.03 -19.12
CA MET A 44 8.92 6.98 -18.94
C MET A 44 7.64 7.50 -18.27
N ALA A 45 6.50 6.91 -18.66
CA ALA A 45 5.25 7.18 -17.97
C ALA A 45 5.35 6.64 -16.51
N PRO A 46 4.89 7.39 -15.48
CA PRO A 46 4.97 6.94 -14.09
C PRO A 46 4.32 5.57 -13.83
N LYS A 47 3.28 5.22 -14.59
CA LYS A 47 2.62 3.91 -14.52
C LYS A 47 3.50 2.75 -14.98
N ASP A 48 4.35 3.00 -15.97
CA ASP A 48 5.24 1.99 -16.52
C ASP A 48 6.41 1.79 -15.55
N LEU A 49 6.96 2.89 -15.01
CA LEU A 49 7.95 2.84 -13.93
C LEU A 49 7.40 2.07 -12.72
N LEU A 50 6.21 2.43 -12.24
CA LEU A 50 5.53 1.75 -11.13
C LEU A 50 5.39 0.25 -11.39
N ALA A 51 4.94 -0.15 -12.58
CA ALA A 51 4.76 -1.55 -12.93
C ALA A 51 6.07 -2.35 -12.81
N VAL A 52 7.21 -1.72 -13.15
CA VAL A 52 8.51 -2.36 -12.95
C VAL A 52 8.86 -2.40 -11.47
N ILE A 53 8.94 -1.27 -10.77
CA ILE A 53 9.44 -1.25 -9.39
C ILE A 53 8.54 -2.01 -8.39
N ARG A 54 7.26 -2.22 -8.70
CA ARG A 54 6.32 -3.00 -7.88
C ARG A 54 6.58 -4.52 -7.90
N GLU A 55 7.26 -5.01 -8.94
CA GLU A 55 7.65 -6.41 -9.12
C GLU A 55 8.93 -6.78 -8.34
N TYR A 56 9.57 -5.79 -7.73
CA TYR A 56 10.84 -5.89 -7.02
C TYR A 56 10.67 -5.37 -5.59
N ASP A 57 11.38 -5.99 -4.65
CA ASP A 57 11.35 -5.65 -3.24
C ASP A 57 12.74 -5.85 -2.63
N ALA A 58 12.86 -5.74 -1.30
CA ALA A 58 14.14 -5.91 -0.62
C ALA A 58 14.77 -7.31 -0.82
N SER A 59 13.96 -8.34 -1.13
CA SER A 59 14.41 -9.71 -1.40
C SER A 59 14.78 -9.95 -2.87
N LYS A 60 14.19 -9.15 -3.77
CA LYS A 60 14.42 -9.20 -5.22
C LYS A 60 14.74 -7.78 -5.70
N GLN A 61 16.01 -7.40 -5.58
CA GLN A 61 16.46 -6.05 -5.96
C GLN A 61 16.51 -5.88 -7.49
N SER A 62 16.10 -4.70 -7.97
CA SER A 62 16.31 -4.23 -9.35
C SER A 62 17.29 -3.06 -9.35
N ILE A 63 18.09 -2.95 -10.42
CA ILE A 63 18.97 -1.79 -10.64
C ILE A 63 18.16 -0.49 -10.74
N LEU A 64 16.92 -0.56 -11.23
CA LEU A 64 16.05 0.61 -11.28
C LEU A 64 15.73 1.12 -9.88
N SER A 65 15.47 0.23 -8.92
CA SER A 65 15.23 0.63 -7.52
C SER A 65 16.47 1.26 -6.88
N LEU A 66 17.68 0.96 -7.39
CA LEU A 66 18.94 1.56 -6.93
C LEU A 66 19.20 2.94 -7.55
N LEU A 67 18.66 3.22 -8.74
CA LEU A 67 18.94 4.46 -9.49
C LEU A 67 17.76 5.43 -9.56
N ILE A 68 16.57 5.00 -9.14
CA ILE A 68 15.39 5.86 -9.10
C ILE A 68 15.64 7.08 -8.19
N THR A 69 15.25 8.26 -8.68
CA THR A 69 15.35 9.51 -7.91
C THR A 69 14.15 9.67 -6.96
N PRO A 70 14.25 10.54 -5.92
CA PRO A 70 13.13 10.88 -5.05
C PRO A 70 11.86 11.27 -5.81
N GLU A 71 11.97 12.14 -6.82
CA GLU A 71 10.82 12.65 -7.57
C GLU A 71 10.21 11.58 -8.47
N GLN A 72 11.06 10.72 -9.07
CA GLN A 72 10.59 9.58 -9.86
C GLN A 72 9.81 8.58 -9.00
N PHE A 73 10.34 8.28 -7.81
CA PHE A 73 9.70 7.38 -6.86
C PHE A 73 8.39 7.96 -6.33
N ALA A 74 8.38 9.23 -5.95
CA ALA A 74 7.19 9.93 -5.46
C ALA A 74 6.00 9.83 -6.43
N ARG A 75 6.24 10.06 -7.72
CA ARG A 75 5.21 9.94 -8.76
C ARG A 75 4.66 8.51 -8.86
N ALA A 76 5.51 7.49 -8.70
CA ALA A 76 5.10 6.10 -8.74
C ALA A 76 4.30 5.69 -7.50
N VAL A 77 4.73 6.11 -6.30
CA VAL A 77 4.05 5.84 -5.02
C VAL A 77 2.64 6.41 -4.97
N VAL A 78 2.48 7.68 -5.35
CA VAL A 78 1.14 8.32 -5.42
C VAL A 78 0.24 7.60 -6.42
N LEU A 79 0.81 7.12 -7.51
CA LEU A 79 0.06 6.37 -8.51
C LEU A 79 -0.35 4.98 -8.00
N ASP A 80 0.51 4.29 -7.22
CA ASP A 80 0.14 2.99 -6.64
C ASP A 80 -1.09 3.10 -5.77
N ARG A 81 -1.26 4.19 -5.02
CA ARG A 81 -2.51 4.43 -4.29
C ARG A 81 -3.76 4.41 -5.17
N LEU A 82 -3.67 4.85 -6.43
CA LEU A 82 -4.82 4.89 -7.35
C LEU A 82 -5.14 3.52 -7.99
N TYR A 83 -4.19 2.58 -8.00
CA TYR A 83 -4.27 1.30 -8.73
C TYR A 83 -3.84 0.07 -7.90
N GLY A 84 -3.54 0.26 -6.62
CA GLY A 84 -2.94 -0.69 -5.70
C GLY A 84 -3.94 -1.66 -5.08
N ASP A 85 -3.42 -2.72 -4.47
CA ASP A 85 -4.23 -3.62 -3.63
C ASP A 85 -4.53 -2.92 -2.29
N ILE A 86 -5.74 -3.10 -1.77
CA ILE A 86 -6.22 -2.59 -0.47
C ILE A 86 -5.26 -2.97 0.66
N ARG A 87 -4.56 -4.11 0.52
CA ARG A 87 -3.59 -4.58 1.53
C ARG A 87 -2.25 -3.83 1.51
N HIS A 88 -1.94 -3.06 0.46
CA HIS A 88 -0.70 -2.29 0.31
C HIS A 88 0.60 -3.08 0.51
N GLU A 89 0.58 -4.41 0.28
CA GLU A 89 1.74 -5.30 0.50
C GLU A 89 2.91 -4.95 -0.43
N HIS A 90 2.62 -4.81 -1.73
CA HIS A 90 3.63 -4.39 -2.70
C HIS A 90 4.13 -2.97 -2.46
N LEU A 91 3.24 -2.05 -2.05
CA LEU A 91 3.64 -0.68 -1.69
C LEU A 91 4.69 -0.71 -0.59
N ARG A 92 4.46 -1.46 0.50
CA ARG A 92 5.42 -1.58 1.61
C ARG A 92 6.75 -2.20 1.18
N GLY A 93 6.71 -3.30 0.41
CA GLY A 93 7.92 -3.95 -0.10
C GLY A 93 8.76 -3.00 -0.95
N MET A 94 8.11 -2.29 -1.88
CA MET A 94 8.73 -1.30 -2.77
C MET A 94 9.28 -0.09 -1.98
N PHE A 95 8.51 0.45 -1.04
CA PHE A 95 8.88 1.59 -0.21
C PHE A 95 10.14 1.28 0.61
N ASN A 96 10.18 0.14 1.30
CA ASN A 96 11.34 -0.26 2.09
C ASN A 96 12.58 -0.50 1.20
N ALA A 97 12.39 -1.12 0.03
CA ALA A 97 13.48 -1.40 -0.89
C ALA A 97 14.15 -0.12 -1.44
N VAL A 98 13.38 0.95 -1.62
CA VAL A 98 13.87 2.22 -2.16
C VAL A 98 14.38 3.15 -1.06
N LEU A 99 13.63 3.33 0.04
CA LEU A 99 14.04 4.27 1.10
C LEU A 99 15.31 3.86 1.84
N PHE A 100 15.50 2.55 2.04
CA PHE A 100 16.57 2.02 2.87
C PHE A 100 17.69 1.34 2.08
N ARG A 101 17.84 1.69 0.79
CA ARG A 101 19.04 1.29 0.03
C ARG A 101 20.26 2.07 0.54
N GLU A 102 21.45 1.50 0.34
CA GLU A 102 22.72 1.97 0.95
C GLU A 102 23.07 3.43 0.64
N ASP A 103 22.66 3.94 -0.52
CA ASP A 103 22.97 5.28 -1.01
C ASP A 103 21.76 6.24 -0.97
N ALA A 104 20.62 5.83 -0.44
CA ALA A 104 19.44 6.69 -0.35
C ALA A 104 19.46 7.56 0.90
N ASP A 105 19.05 8.82 0.72
CA ASP A 105 18.58 9.66 1.81
C ASP A 105 17.05 9.49 1.94
N ALA A 106 16.63 8.66 2.89
CA ALA A 106 15.21 8.40 3.14
C ALA A 106 14.39 9.70 3.33
N GLY A 107 14.99 10.75 3.89
CA GLY A 107 14.31 12.03 4.11
C GLY A 107 14.01 12.76 2.80
N GLU A 108 14.91 12.70 1.82
CA GLU A 108 14.66 13.26 0.48
C GLU A 108 13.48 12.58 -0.21
N PHE A 109 13.39 11.25 -0.12
CA PHE A 109 12.26 10.48 -0.66
C PHE A 109 10.94 10.82 0.04
N ILE A 110 10.94 10.90 1.37
CA ILE A 110 9.75 11.27 2.16
C ILE A 110 9.26 12.67 1.77
N ASN A 111 10.16 13.65 1.68
CA ASN A 111 9.82 15.01 1.26
C ASN A 111 9.25 15.04 -0.17
N ALA A 112 9.91 14.36 -1.13
CA ALA A 112 9.45 14.33 -2.51
C ALA A 112 8.05 13.71 -2.64
N ILE A 113 7.71 12.70 -1.84
CA ILE A 113 6.36 12.14 -1.80
C ILE A 113 5.37 13.16 -1.24
N ALA A 114 5.69 13.79 -0.12
CA ALA A 114 4.82 14.75 0.55
C ALA A 114 4.54 16.03 -0.27
N GLU A 115 5.44 16.41 -1.17
CA GLU A 115 5.25 17.55 -2.07
C GLU A 115 4.15 17.31 -3.14
N LEU A 116 3.78 16.05 -3.39
CA LEU A 116 2.75 15.70 -4.38
C LEU A 116 1.35 15.69 -3.78
N GLU A 117 0.35 15.94 -4.64
CA GLU A 117 -1.05 15.70 -4.30
C GLU A 117 -1.24 14.21 -3.96
N PHE A 118 -1.97 13.93 -2.87
CA PHE A 118 -2.13 12.60 -2.28
C PHE A 118 -0.85 11.97 -1.68
N GLY A 119 0.22 12.74 -1.51
CA GLY A 119 1.49 12.28 -0.95
C GLY A 119 1.36 11.79 0.50
N TYR A 120 0.70 12.56 1.36
CA TYR A 120 0.46 12.18 2.76
C TYR A 120 -0.38 10.92 2.86
N GLU A 121 -1.39 10.77 2.01
CA GLU A 121 -2.22 9.58 1.94
C GLU A 121 -1.42 8.35 1.51
N ALA A 122 -0.48 8.50 0.57
CA ALA A 122 0.38 7.39 0.17
C ALA A 122 1.32 6.94 1.31
N ILE A 123 1.86 7.88 2.08
CA ILE A 123 2.65 7.56 3.29
C ILE A 123 1.75 6.91 4.36
N ALA A 124 0.53 7.40 4.54
CA ALA A 124 -0.44 6.80 5.46
C ALA A 124 -0.88 5.40 5.02
N ASP A 125 -1.01 5.14 3.72
CA ASP A 125 -1.30 3.82 3.16
C ASP A 125 -0.16 2.84 3.44
N TYR A 126 1.10 3.30 3.30
CA TYR A 126 2.29 2.52 3.68
C TYR A 126 2.25 2.10 5.16
N LEU A 127 1.90 3.02 6.07
CA LEU A 127 1.84 2.78 7.53
C LEU A 127 0.54 2.13 8.03
N SER A 128 -0.44 1.90 7.15
CA SER A 128 -1.82 1.57 7.55
C SER A 128 -1.97 0.24 8.29
N ASP A 129 -1.08 -0.74 8.05
CA ASP A 129 -1.10 -2.03 8.72
C ASP A 129 -0.70 -1.97 10.20
N ARG A 130 -0.04 -0.88 10.60
CA ARG A 130 0.42 -0.59 11.97
C ARG A 130 -0.21 0.67 12.55
N ALA A 131 -1.31 1.15 11.97
CA ALA A 131 -1.96 2.40 12.36
C ALA A 131 -2.26 2.48 13.86
N GLU A 132 -2.76 1.41 14.47
CA GLU A 132 -3.08 1.36 15.91
C GLU A 132 -1.83 1.46 16.79
N GLU A 133 -0.75 0.76 16.42
CA GLU A 133 0.53 0.81 17.13
C GLU A 133 1.15 2.20 17.03
N ILE A 134 1.04 2.84 15.85
CA ILE A 134 1.57 4.17 15.59
C ILE A 134 0.77 5.23 16.37
N VAL A 135 -0.55 5.25 16.21
CA VAL A 135 -1.45 6.24 16.85
C VAL A 135 -1.50 6.06 18.37
N GLY A 136 -1.40 4.82 18.85
CA GLY A 136 -1.42 4.48 20.25
C GLY A 136 -0.04 4.56 20.90
N VAL A 137 0.71 3.46 20.82
CA VAL A 137 1.95 3.27 21.60
C VAL A 137 3.06 4.18 21.12
N PHE A 138 3.35 4.19 19.82
CA PHE A 138 4.49 4.93 19.27
C PHE A 138 4.34 6.45 19.45
N ASN A 139 3.14 6.97 19.20
CA ASN A 139 2.83 8.39 19.38
C ASN A 139 2.86 8.82 20.86
N ALA A 140 2.64 7.90 21.80
CA ALA A 140 2.69 8.19 23.24
C ALA A 140 4.11 8.12 23.84
N ILE A 141 5.05 7.45 23.16
CA ILE A 141 6.43 7.34 23.62
C ILE A 141 7.16 8.68 23.41
N ASP A 142 7.99 9.08 24.36
CA ASP A 142 8.95 10.15 24.16
C ASP A 142 10.09 9.62 23.29
N THR A 143 10.17 10.10 22.05
CA THR A 143 11.17 9.59 21.10
C THR A 143 12.53 10.19 21.27
N GLU A 144 12.71 11.22 22.11
CA GLU A 144 14.04 11.71 22.49
C GLU A 144 14.87 10.61 23.17
N GLU A 145 14.22 9.58 23.72
CA GLU A 145 14.86 8.41 24.34
C GLU A 145 15.12 7.25 23.37
N LEU A 146 14.58 7.29 22.14
CA LEU A 146 14.76 6.24 21.13
C LEU A 146 15.76 6.67 20.07
N SER A 147 16.96 6.09 20.11
CA SER A 147 17.96 6.37 19.08
C SER A 147 17.60 5.68 17.76
N ARG A 148 17.91 6.31 16.62
CA ARG A 148 17.68 5.72 15.29
C ARG A 148 18.30 4.33 15.16
N ALA A 149 19.47 4.09 15.76
CA ALA A 149 20.16 2.81 15.68
C ALA A 149 19.39 1.64 16.33
N GLU A 150 18.51 1.91 17.30
CA GLU A 150 17.71 0.88 18.00
C GLU A 150 16.48 0.43 17.20
N ILE A 151 16.13 1.17 16.16
CA ILE A 151 14.91 0.97 15.38
C ILE A 151 15.19 0.88 13.87
N SER A 152 16.47 0.77 13.49
CA SER A 152 16.95 0.77 12.10
C SER A 152 16.73 -0.59 11.41
N ASP A 153 15.54 -1.17 11.57
CA ASP A 153 15.17 -2.46 10.99
C ASP A 153 14.61 -2.32 9.56
N HIS A 154 14.73 -1.12 8.96
CA HIS A 154 14.26 -0.80 7.61
C HIS A 154 12.76 -1.09 7.42
N ASP A 155 11.99 -0.81 8.46
CA ASP A 155 10.56 -1.06 8.52
C ASP A 155 9.77 0.21 8.89
N TRP A 156 8.47 0.01 9.11
CA TRP A 156 7.54 1.06 9.47
C TRP A 156 7.97 1.86 10.71
N LYS A 157 8.70 1.29 11.67
CA LYS A 157 9.15 2.01 12.87
C LYS A 157 10.21 3.03 12.53
N GLU A 158 11.17 2.67 11.66
CA GLU A 158 12.19 3.60 11.21
C GLU A 158 11.55 4.74 10.40
N VAL A 159 10.62 4.44 9.49
CA VAL A 159 9.89 5.48 8.75
C VAL A 159 9.08 6.39 9.70
N THR A 160 8.38 5.81 10.69
CA THR A 160 7.61 6.59 11.67
C THR A 160 8.52 7.48 12.52
N TRP A 161 9.70 6.99 12.88
CA TRP A 161 10.71 7.79 13.58
C TRP A 161 11.25 8.92 12.72
N LEU A 162 11.61 8.66 11.46
CA LEU A 162 12.09 9.67 10.52
C LEU A 162 11.05 10.78 10.36
N LEU A 163 9.78 10.40 10.13
CA LEU A 163 8.68 11.35 10.06
C LEU A 163 8.62 12.24 11.31
N ARG A 164 8.71 11.66 12.50
CA ARG A 164 8.57 12.44 13.75
C ARG A 164 9.77 13.35 14.06
N HIS A 165 10.99 12.93 13.74
CA HIS A 165 12.20 13.71 14.09
C HIS A 165 12.61 14.69 13.00
N ASP A 166 12.54 14.25 11.75
CA ASP A 166 13.11 14.98 10.62
C ASP A 166 12.01 15.67 9.77
N HIS A 167 10.73 15.26 9.91
CA HIS A 167 9.61 15.75 9.10
C HIS A 167 8.30 15.94 9.90
N GLU A 168 8.37 16.65 11.03
CA GLU A 168 7.26 16.77 12.00
C GLU A 168 5.93 17.22 11.36
N ASP A 169 5.98 18.13 10.40
CA ASP A 169 4.81 18.61 9.65
C ASP A 169 4.17 17.51 8.80
N ILE A 170 4.98 16.68 8.14
CA ILE A 170 4.51 15.51 7.40
C ILE A 170 3.90 14.50 8.38
N TYR A 171 4.55 14.26 9.51
CA TYR A 171 4.07 13.33 10.54
C TYR A 171 2.68 13.69 11.06
N GLU A 172 2.43 14.96 11.39
CA GLU A 172 1.13 15.42 11.90
C GLU A 172 -0.02 15.14 10.91
N ASN A 173 0.21 15.39 9.62
CA ASN A 173 -0.77 15.14 8.56
C ASN A 173 -1.01 13.64 8.37
N VAL A 174 0.06 12.84 8.32
CA VAL A 174 -0.04 11.38 8.21
C VAL A 174 -0.74 10.77 9.42
N LEU A 175 -0.44 11.24 10.63
CA LEU A 175 -1.07 10.77 11.87
C LEU A 175 -2.57 11.05 11.87
N LEU A 176 -3.02 12.20 11.36
CA LEU A 176 -4.43 12.51 11.20
C LEU A 176 -5.12 11.53 10.24
N LEU A 177 -4.48 11.21 9.11
CA LEU A 177 -5.00 10.25 8.14
C LEU A 177 -5.07 8.83 8.72
N LEU A 178 -4.08 8.41 9.50
CA LEU A 178 -4.09 7.12 10.18
C LEU A 178 -5.24 7.01 11.19
N LYS A 179 -5.49 8.07 11.98
CA LYS A 179 -6.66 8.13 12.88
C LYS A 179 -7.97 7.97 12.13
N ALA A 180 -8.15 8.73 11.04
CA ALA A 180 -9.34 8.65 10.21
C ALA A 180 -9.54 7.24 9.60
N LYS A 181 -8.44 6.54 9.23
CA LYS A 181 -8.50 5.16 8.74
C LYS A 181 -8.94 4.17 9.82
N ILE A 182 -8.45 4.32 11.05
CA ILE A 182 -8.89 3.49 12.20
C ILE A 182 -10.39 3.67 12.43
N GLU A 183 -10.85 4.92 12.55
CA GLU A 183 -12.27 5.23 12.75
C GLU A 183 -13.15 4.69 11.60
N ALA A 184 -12.68 4.80 10.36
CA ALA A 184 -13.38 4.26 9.20
C ALA A 184 -13.52 2.73 9.25
N ARG A 185 -12.48 2.03 9.72
CA ARG A 185 -12.53 0.57 9.89
C ARG A 185 -13.49 0.17 11.01
N GLU A 186 -13.43 0.84 12.15
CA GLU A 186 -14.35 0.60 13.28
C GLU A 186 -15.82 0.82 12.86
N MET A 187 -16.10 1.89 12.10
CA MET A 187 -17.44 2.14 11.55
C MET A 187 -17.87 1.07 10.54
N ALA A 188 -16.96 0.58 9.70
CA ALA A 188 -17.26 -0.49 8.75
C ALA A 188 -17.58 -1.81 9.47
N GLU A 189 -16.80 -2.18 10.48
CA GLU A 189 -17.02 -3.36 11.31
C GLU A 189 -18.35 -3.27 12.07
N ALA A 190 -18.65 -2.11 12.67
CA ALA A 190 -19.94 -1.90 13.36
C ALA A 190 -21.13 -2.03 12.40
N ALA A 191 -21.03 -1.46 11.19
CA ALA A 191 -22.09 -1.56 10.19
C ALA A 191 -22.28 -3.00 9.68
N GLU A 192 -21.20 -3.79 9.56
CA GLU A 192 -21.27 -5.20 9.19
C GLU A 192 -21.99 -6.03 10.27
N LEU A 193 -21.66 -5.82 11.55
CA LEU A 193 -22.34 -6.48 12.68
C LEU A 193 -23.83 -6.12 12.75
N GLU A 194 -24.20 -4.86 12.54
CA GLU A 194 -25.62 -4.45 12.50
C GLU A 194 -26.39 -5.14 11.37
N LEU A 195 -25.75 -5.35 10.21
CA LEU A 195 -26.34 -6.08 9.09
C LEU A 195 -26.50 -7.57 9.40
N GLU A 196 -25.51 -8.21 10.03
CA GLU A 196 -25.59 -9.61 10.47
C GLU A 196 -26.71 -9.82 11.50
N GLU A 197 -26.77 -8.98 12.54
CA GLU A 197 -27.84 -9.03 13.56
C GLU A 197 -29.24 -8.87 12.92
N SER A 198 -29.37 -7.96 11.94
CA SER A 198 -30.65 -7.76 11.23
C SER A 198 -31.06 -8.94 10.34
N GLN A 199 -30.11 -9.70 9.81
CA GLN A 199 -30.37 -10.89 8.99
C GLN A 199 -30.74 -12.10 9.86
N GLU A 200 -30.14 -12.24 11.05
CA GLU A 200 -30.50 -13.28 12.02
C GLU A 200 -31.94 -13.09 12.55
N ASP A 201 -32.36 -11.84 12.81
CA ASP A 201 -33.73 -11.55 13.25
C ASP A 201 -34.79 -11.91 12.18
N ASP A 202 -34.50 -11.75 10.88
CA ASP A 202 -35.43 -12.03 9.78
C ASP A 202 -35.57 -13.55 9.51
N ASP A 203 -34.52 -14.35 9.74
CA ASP A 203 -34.53 -15.81 9.55
C ASP A 203 -35.23 -16.54 10.73
N VAL A 204 -35.23 -15.95 11.93
CA VAL A 204 -35.99 -16.45 13.09
C VAL A 204 -37.52 -16.30 12.89
N VAL A 205 -37.98 -15.31 12.10
CA VAL A 205 -39.42 -15.12 11.84
C VAL A 205 -39.99 -16.14 10.85
N GLN A 206 -39.18 -16.69 9.93
CA GLN A 206 -39.67 -17.63 8.90
C GLN A 206 -39.76 -19.10 9.37
N SER A 207 -39.28 -19.44 10.57
CA SER A 207 -39.24 -20.81 11.10
C SER A 207 -40.30 -21.09 12.18
N LYS A 208 -41.53 -20.59 12.04
CA LYS A 208 -42.68 -21.11 12.83
C LYS A 208 -43.23 -22.40 12.20
N PRO A 209 -43.36 -23.51 12.95
CA PRO A 209 -43.93 -24.74 12.43
C PRO A 209 -45.43 -24.56 12.18
N VAL A 210 -45.87 -24.91 10.97
CA VAL A 210 -47.29 -25.11 10.65
C VAL A 210 -47.79 -26.28 11.50
N GLU A 211 -48.58 -25.98 12.54
CA GLU A 211 -49.38 -27.00 13.23
C GLU A 211 -50.27 -27.67 12.19
N LYS A 212 -50.08 -28.98 12.00
CA LYS A 212 -51.04 -29.82 11.27
C LYS A 212 -52.27 -29.94 12.15
N GLU A 213 -53.36 -29.29 11.76
CA GLU A 213 -54.68 -29.62 12.30
C GLU A 213 -55.05 -31.03 11.86
N ASP A 214 -55.24 -31.91 12.85
CA ASP A 214 -55.85 -33.22 12.71
C ASP A 214 -57.31 -33.04 12.26
N ILE A 215 -57.62 -33.49 11.04
CA ILE A 215 -59.00 -33.64 10.58
C ILE A 215 -59.38 -35.11 10.82
N ASP A 216 -60.26 -35.30 11.80
CA ASP A 216 -60.95 -36.55 12.13
C ASP A 216 -61.54 -37.19 10.86
N ASP A 217 -61.04 -38.38 10.52
CA ASP A 217 -61.62 -39.30 9.56
C ASP A 217 -61.82 -40.62 10.29
N ASP A 218 -63.03 -40.84 10.81
CA ASP A 218 -63.52 -42.18 11.17
C ASP A 218 -65.05 -42.18 11.04
N GLU A 219 -65.50 -42.55 9.83
CA GLU A 219 -66.76 -43.25 9.63
C GLU A 219 -66.78 -44.53 10.48
N ASP A 220 -67.73 -44.66 11.40
CA ASP A 220 -68.18 -46.00 11.78
C ASP A 220 -69.71 -46.11 11.72
N SER A 221 -70.11 -46.98 10.82
CA SER A 221 -71.48 -47.40 10.56
C SER A 221 -71.85 -48.50 11.55
N ALA A 222 -72.81 -48.25 12.44
CA ALA A 222 -73.62 -49.30 13.03
C ALA A 222 -74.98 -48.76 13.49
N ILE A 223 -76.01 -48.99 12.67
CA ILE A 223 -77.32 -49.61 12.97
C ILE A 223 -78.23 -49.47 11.73
#